data_AF-A0AAU3KHM5-F1
#
_entry.id   AF-A0AAU3KHM5-F1
#
_cell.length_a   1.000
_cell.length_b   1.000
_cell.length_c   1.000
_cell.angle_alpha   90.00
_cell.angle_beta   90.00
_cell.angle_gamma   90.00
#
_symmetry.space_group_name_H-M   'P 1'
#
loop_
_entity.id
_entity.type
_entity.pdbx_description
1 polymer ?
#
loop_
_entity_poly.entity_id
_entity_poly.type
_entity_poly.pdbx_seq_one_letter_code
_entity_poly.pdbx_strand_id
1 'polypeptide(L)'
;MRDGYPSHDELRENFDQVLADVLAGQGPRSATGLDDDTQTALWAIFKAYPDVTPEMVEAARQALAGQLDGSNAARWEQDMEKWFEEREQRKNAREQQEHPD
;
A
#
# COMPACT_ATOMS: atom_id res chain seq x y z
N MET A 1 -3.70 -27.60 -7.01
CA MET A 1 -3.53 -26.21 -7.49
C MET A 1 -3.75 -25.35 -6.27
N ARG A 2 -2.73 -24.63 -5.79
CA ARG A 2 -2.97 -23.55 -4.83
C ARG A 2 -3.69 -22.46 -5.62
N ASP A 3 -4.87 -22.08 -5.16
CA ASP A 3 -5.56 -20.90 -5.67
C ASP A 3 -4.57 -19.73 -5.62
N GLY A 4 -4.47 -18.95 -6.69
CA GLY A 4 -3.34 -18.06 -6.94
C GLY A 4 -3.18 -16.89 -5.96
N TYR A 5 -4.06 -16.79 -4.97
CA TYR A 5 -4.11 -15.71 -4.00
C TYR A 5 -4.01 -16.24 -2.56
N PRO A 6 -3.13 -15.69 -1.70
CA PRO A 6 -3.04 -16.09 -0.30
C PRO A 6 -4.36 -15.86 0.44
N SER A 7 -4.72 -16.80 1.30
CA SER A 7 -5.82 -16.63 2.26
C SER A 7 -5.51 -15.54 3.29
N HIS A 8 -6.53 -15.04 3.99
CA HIS A 8 -6.36 -14.05 5.06
C HIS A 8 -5.42 -14.53 6.17
N ASP A 9 -5.42 -15.82 6.48
CA ASP A 9 -4.53 -16.39 7.48
C ASP A 9 -3.08 -16.44 6.97
N GLU A 10 -2.88 -16.82 5.70
CA GLU A 10 -1.55 -16.75 5.06
C GLU A 10 -1.03 -15.30 4.98
N LEU A 11 -1.90 -14.31 4.75
CA LEU A 11 -1.52 -12.89 4.78
C LEU A 11 -1.07 -12.45 6.18
N ARG A 12 -1.77 -12.89 7.23
CA ARG A 12 -1.37 -12.59 8.63
C ARG A 12 -0.02 -13.22 8.96
N GLU A 13 0.17 -14.50 8.61
CA GLU A 13 1.45 -15.19 8.82
C GLU A 13 2.60 -14.52 8.07
N ASN A 14 2.36 -14.15 6.80
CA ASN A 14 3.35 -13.45 6.00
C ASN A 14 3.68 -12.08 6.58
N PHE A 15 2.67 -11.33 7.05
CA PHE A 15 2.88 -10.05 7.72
C PHE A 15 3.72 -10.20 8.99
N ASP A 16 3.38 -11.14 9.88
CA ASP A 16 4.09 -11.32 11.15
C ASP A 16 5.55 -11.70 10.92
N GLN A 17 5.82 -12.55 9.93
CA GLN A 17 7.20 -12.90 9.59
C GLN A 17 7.98 -11.69 9.04
N VAL A 18 7.38 -10.91 8.12
CA VAL A 18 8.07 -9.73 7.58
C VAL A 18 8.25 -8.65 8.64
N LEU A 19 7.28 -8.47 9.55
CA LEU A 19 7.41 -7.57 10.68
C LEU A 19 8.58 -7.98 11.60
N ALA A 20 8.72 -9.27 11.88
CA ALA A 20 9.86 -9.77 12.64
C ALA A 20 11.20 -9.52 11.91
N ASP A 21 11.24 -9.73 10.59
CA ASP A 21 12.43 -9.46 9.77
C ASP A 21 12.85 -7.99 9.86
N VAL A 22 11.91 -7.04 9.67
CA VAL A 22 12.23 -5.59 9.73
C VAL A 22 12.61 -5.10 11.11
N LEU A 23 12.02 -5.68 12.17
CA LEU A 23 12.40 -5.40 13.56
C LEU A 23 13.76 -6.01 13.92
N ALA A 24 14.24 -7.00 13.17
CA ALA A 24 15.59 -7.52 13.26
C ALA A 24 16.60 -6.77 12.36
N GLY A 25 16.16 -5.70 11.68
CA GLY A 25 16.99 -4.94 10.74
C GLY A 25 17.21 -5.63 9.40
N GLN A 26 16.35 -6.59 9.03
CA GLN A 26 16.33 -7.23 7.72
C GLN A 26 15.26 -6.59 6.83
N GLY A 27 15.55 -6.42 5.54
CA GLY A 27 14.61 -5.77 4.62
C GLY A 27 13.34 -6.60 4.39
N PRO A 28 12.20 -5.96 4.05
CA PRO A 28 10.97 -6.68 3.70
C PRO A 28 11.18 -7.68 2.55
N ARG A 29 10.62 -8.89 2.69
CA ARG A 29 10.64 -9.90 1.63
C ARG A 29 9.64 -9.58 0.53
N SER A 30 9.98 -9.91 -0.70
CA SER A 30 9.07 -9.81 -1.86
C SER A 30 8.17 -11.06 -1.98
N ALA A 31 7.13 -10.95 -2.80
CA ALA A 31 6.19 -12.05 -3.12
C ALA A 31 5.47 -12.65 -1.90
N THR A 32 5.13 -11.81 -0.93
CA THR A 32 4.40 -12.17 0.31
C THR A 32 2.88 -12.08 0.16
N GLY A 33 2.39 -11.49 -0.94
CA GLY A 33 0.97 -11.21 -1.14
C GLY A 33 0.45 -10.01 -0.35
N LEU A 34 1.32 -9.29 0.36
CA LEU A 34 0.97 -8.03 1.01
C LEU A 34 0.79 -6.93 -0.04
N ASP A 35 -0.22 -6.08 0.14
CA ASP A 35 -0.45 -4.94 -0.75
C ASP A 35 0.59 -3.83 -0.57
N ASP A 36 0.58 -2.86 -1.48
CA ASP A 36 1.57 -1.78 -1.51
C ASP A 36 1.52 -0.90 -0.25
N ASP A 37 0.33 -0.69 0.32
CA ASP A 37 0.15 0.10 1.54
C ASP A 37 0.80 -0.60 2.75
N THR A 38 0.55 -1.90 2.89
CA THR A 38 1.14 -2.72 3.94
C THR A 38 2.66 -2.84 3.78
N GLN A 39 3.14 -3.04 2.54
CA GLN A 39 4.57 -3.06 2.25
C GLN A 39 5.24 -1.71 2.54
N THR A 40 4.58 -0.59 2.21
CA THR A 40 5.11 0.75 2.47
C THR A 40 5.30 1.00 3.97
N ALA A 41 4.33 0.58 4.80
CA ALA A 41 4.44 0.68 6.24
C ALA A 41 5.61 -0.17 6.81
N LEU A 42 5.80 -1.39 6.31
CA LEU A 42 6.91 -2.25 6.69
C LEU A 42 8.28 -1.66 6.27
N TRP A 43 8.35 -1.05 5.09
CA TRP A 43 9.54 -0.31 4.66
C TRP A 43 9.84 0.91 5.52
N ALA A 44 8.81 1.61 6.02
CA ALA A 44 9.00 2.73 6.94
C ALA A 44 9.65 2.27 8.26
N ILE A 45 9.19 1.14 8.80
CA ILE A 45 9.80 0.50 9.98
C ILE A 45 11.27 0.14 9.70
N PHE A 46 11.54 -0.55 8.59
CA PHE A 46 12.92 -0.93 8.22
C PHE A 46 13.84 0.28 8.08
N LYS A 47 13.37 1.38 7.48
CA LYS A 47 14.13 2.63 7.34
C LYS A 47 14.39 3.33 8.67
N ALA A 48 13.51 3.17 9.64
CA ALA A 48 13.66 3.75 10.97
C ALA A 48 14.57 2.93 11.88
N TYR A 49 14.78 1.64 11.59
CA TYR A 49 15.60 0.76 12.43
C TYR A 49 17.02 1.34 12.68
N PRO A 50 17.51 1.35 13.93
CA PRO A 50 16.92 0.74 15.14
C PRO A 50 15.89 1.61 15.91
N ASP A 51 15.64 2.84 15.48
CA ASP A 51 14.76 3.83 16.15
C ASP A 51 13.27 3.62 15.82
N VAL A 52 12.80 2.37 15.87
CA VAL A 52 11.40 2.01 15.55
C VAL A 52 10.47 2.44 16.68
N THR A 53 9.40 3.17 16.36
CA THR A 53 8.37 3.56 17.34
C THR A 53 7.18 2.59 17.36
N PRO A 54 6.44 2.49 18.48
CA PRO A 54 5.20 1.70 18.53
C PRO A 54 4.16 2.15 17.52
N GLU A 55 4.12 3.44 17.20
CA GLU A 55 3.19 4.03 16.23
C GLU A 55 3.45 3.52 14.81
N MET A 56 4.71 3.29 14.44
CA MET A 56 5.05 2.70 13.13
C MET A 56 4.56 1.24 13.03
N VAL A 57 4.68 0.47 14.11
CA VAL A 57 4.17 -0.90 14.16
C VAL A 57 2.65 -0.92 14.08
N GLU A 58 1.99 -0.01 14.78
CA GLU A 58 0.53 0.13 14.74
C GLU A 58 0.05 0.54 13.34
N ALA A 59 0.73 1.48 12.68
CA ALA A 59 0.42 1.86 11.30
C ALA A 59 0.54 0.67 10.34
N ALA A 60 1.56 -0.19 10.50
CA ALA A 60 1.69 -1.40 9.68
C ALA A 60 0.55 -2.40 9.94
N ARG A 61 0.12 -2.56 11.20
CA ARG A 61 -1.03 -3.41 11.55
C ARG A 61 -2.35 -2.87 10.99
N GLN A 62 -2.53 -1.56 11.01
CA GLN A 62 -3.70 -0.91 10.41
C GLN A 62 -3.73 -1.07 8.89
N ALA A 63 -2.57 -0.96 8.22
CA ALA A 63 -2.47 -1.22 6.79
C ALA A 63 -2.86 -2.68 6.46
N LEU A 64 -2.40 -3.67 7.25
CA LEU A 64 -2.82 -5.06 7.09
C LEU A 64 -4.34 -5.22 7.30
N ALA A 65 -4.91 -4.58 8.33
CA ALA A 65 -6.35 -4.63 8.56
C ALA A 65 -7.11 -4.10 7.34
N GLY A 66 -6.62 -3.01 6.74
CA GLY A 66 -7.16 -2.44 5.51
C GLY A 66 -7.03 -3.34 4.27
N GLN A 67 -5.99 -4.16 4.21
CA GLN A 67 -5.86 -5.19 3.19
C GLN A 67 -6.90 -6.31 3.40
N LEU A 68 -7.09 -6.74 4.65
CA LEU A 68 -7.99 -7.85 5.00
C LEU A 68 -9.47 -7.50 4.88
N ASP A 69 -9.84 -6.24 5.13
CA ASP A 69 -11.22 -5.76 4.98
C ASP A 69 -11.52 -5.16 3.60
N GLY A 70 -10.49 -4.99 2.76
CA GLY A 70 -10.57 -4.46 1.41
C GLY A 70 -10.61 -2.93 1.32
N SER A 71 -10.51 -2.21 2.44
CA SER A 71 -10.53 -0.75 2.45
C SER A 71 -9.32 -0.10 1.78
N ASN A 72 -8.15 -0.77 1.76
CA ASN A 72 -7.00 -0.30 0.99
C ASN A 72 -7.31 -0.30 -0.52
N ALA A 73 -7.91 -1.39 -1.02
CA ALA A 73 -8.30 -1.50 -2.42
C ALA A 73 -9.37 -0.45 -2.79
N ALA A 74 -10.37 -0.26 -1.93
CA ALA A 74 -11.41 0.76 -2.14
C ALA A 74 -10.83 2.19 -2.17
N ARG A 75 -9.85 2.49 -1.31
CA ARG A 75 -9.13 3.77 -1.33
C ARG A 75 -8.34 3.95 -2.62
N TRP A 76 -7.63 2.91 -3.05
CA TRP A 76 -6.86 2.95 -4.29
C TRP A 76 -7.75 3.21 -5.52
N GLU A 77 -8.91 2.57 -5.60
CA GLU A 77 -9.89 2.82 -6.68
C GLU A 77 -10.36 4.29 -6.72
N GLN A 78 -10.68 4.87 -5.54
CA GLN A 78 -11.07 6.27 -5.44
C GLN A 78 -9.96 7.24 -5.85
N ASP A 79 -8.71 6.93 -5.49
CA ASP A 79 -7.56 7.77 -5.85
C ASP A 79 -7.27 7.70 -7.35
N MET A 80 -7.49 6.54 -7.98
CA MET A 80 -7.39 6.39 -9.44
C MET A 80 -8.47 7.17 -10.17
N GLU A 81 -9.72 7.11 -9.71
CA GLU A 81 -10.82 7.87 -10.30
C GLU A 81 -10.54 9.38 -10.30
N LYS A 82 -10.14 9.94 -9.15
CA LYS A 82 -9.74 11.35 -9.06
C LYS A 82 -8.59 11.70 -10.00
N TRP A 83 -7.59 10.83 -10.10
CA TRP A 83 -6.46 11.06 -10.99
C TRP A 83 -6.87 11.12 -12.47
N PHE A 84 -7.81 10.26 -12.90
CA PHE A 84 -8.37 10.30 -14.25
C PHE A 84 -9.16 11.60 -14.49
N GLU A 85 -10.04 11.99 -13.55
CA GLU A 85 -10.80 13.24 -13.64
C GLU A 85 -9.88 14.47 -13.76
N GLU A 86 -8.83 14.55 -12.94
CA GLU A 86 -7.86 15.64 -13.01
C GLU A 86 -7.14 15.69 -14.37
N ARG A 87 -6.82 14.52 -14.95
CA ARG A 87 -6.18 14.42 -16.27
C ARG A 87 -7.10 14.88 -17.38
N GLU A 88 -8.37 14.51 -17.35
CA GLU A 88 -9.37 14.96 -18.32
C GLU A 88 -9.60 16.47 -18.23
N GLN A 89 -9.71 17.02 -17.02
CA GLN A 89 -9.84 18.47 -16.81
C GLN A 89 -8.63 19.23 -17.37
N ARG A 90 -7.40 18.75 -17.14
CA ARG A 90 -6.18 19.36 -17.69
C ARG A 90 -6.14 19.31 -19.21
N LYS A 91 -6.60 18.22 -19.82
CA LYS A 91 -6.68 18.09 -21.29
C LYS A 91 -7.68 19.08 -21.87
N ASN A 92 -8.90 19.13 -21.31
CA ASN A 92 -9.97 20.02 -21.78
C ASN A 92 -9.59 21.50 -21.62
N ALA A 93 -8.90 21.87 -20.54
CA ALA A 93 -8.43 23.24 -20.32
C ALA A 93 -7.36 23.67 -21.34
N ARG A 94 -6.54 22.73 -21.82
CA ARG A 94 -5.54 22.98 -22.85
C ARG A 94 -6.19 23.15 -24.22
N GLU A 95 -7.15 22.29 -24.57
CA GLU A 95 -7.89 22.37 -25.83
C GLU A 95 -8.70 23.68 -25.96
N GLN A 96 -9.25 24.18 -24.84
CA GLN A 96 -9.94 25.48 -24.81
C GLN A 96 -8.98 26.69 -24.93
N GLN A 97 -7.69 26.53 -24.62
CA GLN A 97 -6.68 27.59 -24.76
C GLN A 97 -6.03 27.63 -26.15
N GLU A 98 -6.01 26.51 -26.88
CA GLU A 98 -5.39 26.40 -28.21
C GLU A 98 -6.34 26.76 -29.37
N HIS A 99 -7.62 27.06 -29.10
CA HIS A 99 -8.61 27.49 -30.09
C HIS A 99 -9.37 28.79 -29.66
N PRO A 100 -8.68 29.94 -29.53
CA PRO A 100 -9.37 31.23 -29.44
C PRO A 100 -9.87 31.65 -30.84
N ASP A 101 -11.17 31.99 -30.96
CA ASP A 101 -11.79 32.63 -32.14
C ASP A 101 -11.05 33.91 -32.58
#